data_AF-A0A7G1NXZ8-F1
#
_entry.id   AF-A0A7G1NXZ8-F1
#
_cell.length_a   1.000
_cell.length_b   1.000
_cell.length_c   1.000
_cell.angle_alpha   90.00
_cell.angle_beta   90.00
_cell.angle_gamma   90.00
#
_symmetry.space_group_name_H-M   'P 1'
#
loop_
_entity.id
_entity.type
_entity.pdbx_description
1 polymer ?
#
loop_
_entity_poly.entity_id
_entity_poly.type
_entity_poly.pdbx_seq_one_letter_code
_entity_poly.pdbx_strand_id
1 'polypeptide(L)'
;MRETSGTPARPGRLRRTVIALVGVLSLAAAGATAAKADAPAPPSGWTQVFVDDFNGTAGTGVNTANWQYATGHGYPGGPTNWGTGEIENMTSSTNNVALDGSGNLRITPRRDASGNWTSGRIETNRTDFQPPAGGKLRVQSRIQMPNVTGAAARGYWPAFWMLGAPYRGNYQNWPSVGELDILENVQGLNTVWATMHCGSSPGGPCNETTGLGGSTACPGATCQAGFHTYSMEWDRSTSVEEIRFYVDGVNYHTVRANQVDSTTWANATNHGYFIILNVAMGGGFVDAFGGGPDGATVPGNPLVVDYVQVLQSGGGGTTPGNRDAYSAIQAESFDGQSGTFTETTTDSGGGQNIGALANGDWVQYKGVNFGSSAARQFSARVASGAGNNVSGLVEVRLDSRTSTPIGSFALANTGGWQSWRTVPANISNVTGTHDVYLTFTSGQPADFVNVNWFNFGH
;
A
#
# COMPACT_ATOMS: atom_id res chain seq x y z
N MET A 1 -67.65 57.28 -60.05
CA MET A 1 -66.73 56.83 -61.13
C MET A 1 -65.33 57.04 -60.59
N ARG A 2 -64.67 55.98 -60.12
CA ARG A 2 -63.92 54.96 -60.87
C ARG A 2 -62.56 55.48 -61.37
N GLU A 3 -61.60 54.57 -61.24
CA GLU A 3 -60.31 54.47 -61.96
C GLU A 3 -59.10 55.13 -61.29
N THR A 4 -57.90 54.53 -61.21
CA THR A 4 -57.30 53.22 -61.54
C THR A 4 -55.82 53.34 -61.08
N SER A 5 -55.28 52.43 -60.28
CA SER A 5 -54.52 51.22 -60.67
C SER A 5 -53.04 51.39 -61.02
N GLY A 6 -52.23 50.44 -60.52
CA GLY A 6 -50.88 50.08 -60.97
C GLY A 6 -49.78 50.63 -60.05
N THR A 7 -48.82 49.89 -59.49
CA THR A 7 -48.22 48.58 -59.86
C THR A 7 -47.37 48.10 -58.63
N PRO A 8 -47.03 46.79 -58.48
CA PRO A 8 -46.63 46.17 -57.20
C PRO A 8 -45.15 45.76 -57.11
N ALA A 9 -44.63 45.52 -55.88
CA ALA A 9 -43.67 44.43 -55.58
C ALA A 9 -43.51 44.18 -54.06
N ARG A 10 -43.48 42.89 -53.70
CA ARG A 10 -43.46 42.19 -52.40
C ARG A 10 -42.06 42.15 -51.71
N PRO A 11 -41.84 41.41 -50.60
CA PRO A 11 -42.59 41.40 -49.33
C PRO A 11 -41.65 41.30 -48.10
N GLY A 12 -42.25 41.42 -46.91
CA GLY A 12 -41.79 40.69 -45.74
C GLY A 12 -41.87 41.53 -44.47
N ARG A 13 -42.72 41.11 -43.53
CA ARG A 13 -42.32 40.83 -42.13
C ARG A 13 -43.54 40.54 -41.23
N LEU A 14 -43.36 39.48 -40.45
CA LEU A 14 -43.74 39.30 -39.03
C LEU A 14 -45.22 39.31 -38.63
N ARG A 15 -45.74 38.11 -38.38
CA ARG A 15 -46.72 37.85 -37.31
C ARG A 15 -46.02 37.92 -35.94
N ARG A 16 -46.65 38.58 -34.97
CA ARG A 16 -46.48 38.28 -33.53
C ARG A 16 -47.83 38.42 -32.83
N THR A 17 -48.32 37.30 -32.31
CA THR A 17 -49.40 37.25 -31.33
C THR A 17 -48.76 37.03 -29.97
N VAL A 18 -49.16 37.83 -28.98
CA VAL A 18 -48.70 37.77 -27.59
C VAL A 18 -49.53 36.73 -26.85
N ILE A 19 -48.88 35.79 -26.17
CA ILE A 19 -49.47 34.97 -25.10
C ILE A 19 -48.52 35.05 -23.91
N ALA A 20 -49.04 35.51 -22.78
CA ALA A 20 -48.35 35.52 -21.50
C ALA A 20 -48.40 34.12 -20.88
N LEU A 21 -47.24 33.59 -20.51
CA LEU A 21 -47.08 32.42 -19.66
C LEU A 21 -46.16 32.80 -18.51
N VAL A 22 -46.72 32.76 -17.30
CA VAL A 22 -46.01 32.93 -16.03
C VAL A 22 -45.09 31.71 -15.86
N GLY A 23 -43.79 31.90 -16.10
CA GLY A 23 -42.77 30.90 -15.85
C GLY A 23 -42.24 31.02 -14.42
N VAL A 24 -42.47 29.99 -13.61
CA VAL A 24 -41.83 29.81 -12.30
C VAL A 24 -40.32 29.69 -12.54
N LEU A 25 -39.55 30.67 -12.04
CA LEU A 25 -38.09 30.59 -12.03
C LEU A 25 -37.67 29.67 -10.87
N SER A 26 -37.69 28.36 -11.08
CA SER A 26 -36.93 27.44 -10.25
C SER A 26 -35.47 27.57 -10.64
N LEU A 27 -34.73 28.35 -9.84
CA LEU A 27 -33.27 28.37 -9.87
C LEU A 27 -32.79 26.99 -9.40
N ALA A 28 -32.70 26.04 -10.32
CA ALA A 28 -31.90 24.85 -10.11
C ALA A 28 -30.44 25.30 -10.13
N ALA A 29 -29.93 25.71 -8.96
CA ALA A 29 -28.51 25.63 -8.69
C ALA A 29 -28.14 24.14 -8.74
N ALA A 30 -27.93 23.62 -9.95
CA ALA A 30 -27.14 22.43 -10.14
C ALA A 30 -25.76 22.79 -9.61
N GLY A 31 -25.53 22.50 -8.32
CA GLY A 31 -24.19 22.45 -7.79
C GLY A 31 -23.43 21.52 -8.72
N ALA A 32 -22.50 22.09 -9.49
CA ALA A 32 -21.45 21.30 -10.09
C ALA A 32 -20.70 20.72 -8.90
N THR A 33 -21.09 19.52 -8.47
CA THR A 33 -20.20 18.65 -7.72
C THR A 33 -19.03 18.46 -8.67
N ALA A 34 -17.94 19.19 -8.43
CA ALA A 34 -16.66 18.85 -9.03
C ALA A 34 -16.51 17.34 -8.84
N ALA A 35 -16.37 16.60 -9.92
CA ALA A 35 -16.07 15.19 -9.84
C ALA A 35 -14.75 15.09 -9.08
N LYS A 36 -14.83 14.77 -7.79
CA LYS A 36 -13.67 14.46 -6.97
C LYS A 36 -13.17 13.12 -7.48
N ALA A 37 -11.97 13.10 -8.02
CA ALA A 37 -11.31 11.84 -8.28
C ALA A 37 -10.91 11.30 -6.91
N ASP A 38 -11.63 10.29 -6.43
CA ASP A 38 -11.28 9.50 -5.26
C ASP A 38 -10.71 8.17 -5.77
N ALA A 39 -9.82 7.55 -5.00
CA ALA A 39 -9.30 6.22 -5.31
C ALA A 39 -10.46 5.25 -5.54
N PRO A 40 -10.34 4.34 -6.53
CA PRO A 40 -11.37 3.36 -6.77
C PRO A 40 -11.54 2.45 -5.55
N ALA A 41 -12.78 2.00 -5.33
CA ALA A 41 -13.06 1.01 -4.31
C ALA A 41 -12.19 -0.25 -4.54
N PRO A 42 -11.66 -0.87 -3.47
CA PRO A 42 -10.88 -2.10 -3.61
C PRO A 42 -11.66 -3.16 -4.40
N PRO A 43 -11.02 -3.88 -5.35
CA PRO A 43 -11.65 -5.01 -6.03
C PRO A 43 -12.07 -6.09 -5.03
N SER A 44 -13.01 -6.96 -5.42
CA SER A 44 -13.40 -8.10 -4.59
C SER A 44 -12.19 -8.94 -4.17
N GLY A 45 -12.12 -9.31 -2.89
CA GLY A 45 -11.00 -10.04 -2.29
C GLY A 45 -9.83 -9.17 -1.81
N TRP A 46 -9.84 -7.86 -2.09
CA TRP A 46 -8.84 -6.91 -1.61
C TRP A 46 -9.40 -6.02 -0.50
N THR A 47 -8.56 -5.75 0.50
CA THR A 47 -8.83 -4.84 1.61
C THR A 47 -7.90 -3.63 1.50
N GLN A 48 -8.44 -2.43 1.73
CA GLN A 48 -7.65 -1.21 1.77
C GLN A 48 -6.80 -1.14 3.04
N VAL A 49 -5.49 -0.95 2.87
CA VAL A 49 -4.51 -0.78 3.94
C VAL A 49 -4.17 0.68 4.15
N PHE A 50 -4.07 1.43 3.06
CA PHE A 50 -3.77 2.86 3.06
C PHE A 50 -4.41 3.51 1.83
N VAL A 51 -4.86 4.75 1.99
CA VAL A 51 -5.27 5.61 0.89
C VAL A 51 -4.96 7.06 1.22
N ASP A 52 -4.51 7.82 0.24
CA ASP A 52 -4.54 9.27 0.23
C ASP A 52 -5.02 9.74 -1.14
N ASP A 53 -6.20 10.36 -1.18
CA ASP A 53 -6.85 10.91 -2.39
C ASP A 53 -6.45 12.37 -2.65
N PHE A 54 -5.50 12.91 -1.86
CA PHE A 54 -4.98 14.27 -2.00
C PHE A 54 -6.06 15.37 -2.07
N ASN A 55 -7.23 15.08 -1.48
CA ASN A 55 -8.32 16.00 -1.31
C ASN A 55 -7.92 17.11 -0.32
N GLY A 56 -8.05 18.36 -0.75
CA GLY A 56 -7.76 19.51 0.11
C GLY A 56 -7.81 20.84 -0.66
N THR A 57 -7.57 21.94 0.03
CA THR A 57 -7.61 23.28 -0.58
C THR A 57 -6.44 23.50 -1.52
N ALA A 58 -6.67 24.16 -2.66
CA ALA A 58 -5.60 24.51 -3.58
C ALA A 58 -4.47 25.30 -2.90
N GLY A 59 -3.22 24.92 -3.17
CA GLY A 59 -2.03 25.59 -2.63
C GLY A 59 -1.62 25.18 -1.22
N THR A 60 -2.32 24.24 -0.57
CA THR A 60 -1.87 23.66 0.71
C THR A 60 -0.92 22.49 0.49
N GLY A 61 -0.09 22.18 1.48
CA GLY A 61 0.77 21.00 1.45
C GLY A 61 0.01 19.68 1.64
N VAL A 62 0.74 18.56 1.61
CA VAL A 62 0.18 17.22 1.88
C VAL A 62 -0.24 17.05 3.34
N ASN A 63 -1.11 16.07 3.59
CA ASN A 63 -1.46 15.66 4.95
C ASN A 63 -0.24 15.06 5.67
N THR A 64 0.31 15.79 6.64
CA THR A 64 1.52 15.37 7.35
C THR A 64 1.32 14.22 8.35
N ALA A 65 0.07 13.80 8.59
CA ALA A 65 -0.19 12.54 9.29
C ALA A 65 0.16 11.33 8.40
N ASN A 66 0.05 11.47 7.09
CA ASN A 66 0.37 10.43 6.10
C ASN A 66 1.79 10.56 5.56
N TRP A 67 2.27 11.80 5.36
CA TRP A 67 3.49 12.09 4.62
C TRP A 67 4.50 12.94 5.40
N GLN A 68 5.78 12.70 5.13
CA GLN A 68 6.89 13.55 5.55
C GLN A 68 7.65 14.07 4.32
N TYR A 69 8.25 15.25 4.45
CA TYR A 69 9.08 15.84 3.40
C TYR A 69 10.54 15.43 3.58
N ALA A 70 11.15 14.94 2.51
CA ALA A 70 12.60 14.74 2.45
C ALA A 70 13.20 15.96 1.74
N THR A 71 13.90 16.81 2.50
CA THR A 71 14.38 18.12 2.02
C THR A 71 15.90 18.16 1.88
N GLY A 72 16.43 19.07 1.05
CA GLY A 72 17.86 19.21 0.82
C GLY A 72 18.31 18.51 -0.46
N HIS A 73 19.61 18.25 -0.52
CA HIS A 73 20.28 17.46 -1.57
C HIS A 73 20.56 16.01 -1.10
N GLY A 74 19.85 15.51 -0.09
CA GLY A 74 20.09 14.18 0.47
C GLY A 74 19.56 14.07 1.89
N TYR A 75 19.40 12.84 2.37
CA TYR A 75 19.05 12.58 3.76
C TYR A 75 20.14 13.08 4.72
N PRO A 76 19.80 13.47 5.97
CA PRO A 76 20.79 13.74 6.99
C PRO A 76 21.68 12.51 7.25
N GLY A 77 22.96 12.60 6.86
CA GLY A 77 23.90 11.46 6.95
C GLY A 77 23.78 10.41 5.83
N GLY A 78 22.92 10.65 4.84
CA GLY A 78 22.83 9.84 3.62
C GLY A 78 23.75 10.33 2.50
N PRO A 79 23.68 9.68 1.33
CA PRO A 79 24.45 10.07 0.15
C PRO A 79 24.15 11.52 -0.29
N THR A 80 25.18 12.21 -0.77
CA THR A 80 25.02 13.55 -1.36
C THR A 80 24.31 13.47 -2.71
N ASN A 81 23.58 14.51 -3.07
CA ASN A 81 22.79 14.58 -4.31
C ASN A 81 21.90 13.35 -4.48
N TRP A 82 21.25 12.96 -3.37
CA TRP A 82 20.38 11.78 -3.23
C TRP A 82 20.99 10.44 -3.72
N GLY A 83 22.31 10.38 -3.90
CA GLY A 83 23.02 9.20 -4.41
C GLY A 83 22.98 9.05 -5.93
N THR A 84 22.30 9.96 -6.64
CA THR A 84 22.04 9.86 -8.08
C THR A 84 22.74 10.95 -8.89
N GLY A 85 23.26 11.98 -8.23
CA GLY A 85 23.83 13.16 -8.89
C GLY A 85 22.79 14.18 -9.36
N GLU A 86 21.53 14.03 -8.96
CA GLU A 86 20.48 15.03 -9.18
C GLU A 86 20.81 16.37 -8.50
N ILE A 87 20.33 17.48 -9.07
CA ILE A 87 20.85 18.83 -8.76
C ILE A 87 19.88 19.72 -8.00
N GLU A 88 18.61 19.34 -7.89
CA GLU A 88 17.60 20.11 -7.21
C GLU A 88 17.78 20.06 -5.69
N ASN A 89 17.40 21.16 -5.05
CA ASN A 89 17.14 21.18 -3.63
C ASN A 89 15.67 20.80 -3.38
N MET A 90 15.42 19.64 -2.77
CA MET A 90 14.07 19.23 -2.39
C MET A 90 13.55 20.12 -1.26
N THR A 91 12.30 20.58 -1.34
CA THR A 91 11.73 21.49 -0.33
C THR A 91 10.34 21.04 0.16
N SER A 92 9.92 21.59 1.29
CA SER A 92 8.54 21.50 1.80
C SER A 92 7.66 22.69 1.39
N SER A 93 8.14 23.55 0.49
CA SER A 93 7.37 24.70 0.01
C SER A 93 6.21 24.26 -0.86
N THR A 94 5.07 24.92 -0.73
CA THR A 94 3.91 24.73 -1.62
C THR A 94 4.16 25.21 -3.06
N ASN A 95 5.28 25.90 -3.31
CA ASN A 95 5.74 26.15 -4.67
C ASN A 95 6.20 24.86 -5.39
N ASN A 96 6.64 23.87 -4.61
CA ASN A 96 7.09 22.57 -5.10
C ASN A 96 6.09 21.45 -4.80
N VAL A 97 5.48 21.40 -3.61
CA VAL A 97 4.56 20.32 -3.21
C VAL A 97 3.25 20.91 -2.72
N ALA A 98 2.21 20.84 -3.55
CA ALA A 98 0.91 21.39 -3.19
C ALA A 98 -0.26 20.62 -3.77
N LEU A 99 -1.40 20.67 -3.09
CA LEU A 99 -2.69 20.22 -3.59
C LEU A 99 -3.24 21.23 -4.60
N ASP A 100 -3.96 20.75 -5.60
CA ASP A 100 -4.52 21.59 -6.67
C ASP A 100 -5.96 22.08 -6.40
N GLY A 101 -6.58 21.63 -5.31
CA GLY A 101 -7.98 21.94 -4.98
C GLY A 101 -9.02 21.06 -5.68
N SER A 102 -8.60 20.15 -6.53
CA SER A 102 -9.43 19.29 -7.38
C SER A 102 -9.20 17.79 -7.12
N GLY A 103 -8.55 17.46 -6.00
CA GLY A 103 -8.24 16.07 -5.62
C GLY A 103 -6.92 15.58 -6.20
N ASN A 104 -5.93 16.45 -6.44
CA ASN A 104 -4.60 15.99 -6.84
C ASN A 104 -3.49 16.68 -6.07
N LEU A 105 -2.43 15.93 -5.79
CA LEU A 105 -1.11 16.43 -5.44
C LEU A 105 -0.37 16.86 -6.71
N ARG A 106 0.38 17.96 -6.61
CA ARG A 106 1.34 18.42 -7.63
C ARG A 106 2.73 18.51 -7.03
N ILE A 107 3.67 17.75 -7.59
CA ILE A 107 5.11 17.92 -7.33
C ILE A 107 5.73 18.66 -8.53
N THR A 108 6.15 19.91 -8.31
CA THR A 108 6.51 20.86 -9.35
C THR A 108 7.98 21.27 -9.24
N PRO A 109 8.85 20.86 -10.19
CA PRO A 109 10.18 21.42 -10.30
C PRO A 109 10.11 22.91 -10.64
N ARG A 110 10.92 23.72 -9.96
CA ARG A 110 11.05 25.17 -10.19
C ARG A 110 12.51 25.50 -10.43
N ARG A 111 12.74 26.53 -11.23
CA ARG A 111 14.07 27.11 -11.45
C ARG A 111 14.02 28.59 -11.12
N ASP A 112 14.90 29.05 -10.25
CA ASP A 112 15.00 30.47 -9.91
C ASP A 112 15.81 31.26 -10.96
N ALA A 113 15.88 32.58 -10.79
CA ALA A 113 16.62 33.47 -11.70
C ALA A 113 18.15 33.25 -11.67
N SER A 114 18.68 32.71 -10.57
CA SER A 114 20.10 32.33 -10.43
C SER A 114 20.40 30.99 -11.07
N GLY A 115 19.37 30.25 -11.47
CA GLY A 115 19.45 28.96 -12.12
C GLY A 115 19.42 27.76 -11.19
N ASN A 116 19.12 27.96 -9.91
CA ASN A 116 18.97 26.87 -8.94
C ASN A 116 17.66 26.15 -9.18
N TRP A 117 17.69 24.82 -9.12
CA TRP A 117 16.51 23.98 -9.18
C TRP A 117 16.00 23.64 -7.78
N THR A 118 14.68 23.62 -7.63
CA THR A 118 13.99 23.08 -6.46
C THR A 118 12.89 22.14 -6.91
N SER A 119 12.59 21.14 -6.09
CA SER A 119 11.49 20.22 -6.35
C SER A 119 10.92 19.69 -5.04
N GLY A 120 10.13 18.62 -5.10
CA GLY A 120 9.55 17.95 -3.95
C GLY A 120 9.88 16.47 -3.92
N ARG A 121 10.12 15.97 -2.72
CA ARG A 121 10.20 14.55 -2.38
C ARG A 121 9.43 14.32 -1.09
N ILE A 122 8.42 13.48 -1.16
CA ILE A 122 7.60 13.11 0.00
C ILE A 122 7.62 11.61 0.19
N GLU A 123 7.48 11.18 1.43
CA GLU A 123 7.47 9.78 1.81
C GLU A 123 6.34 9.48 2.76
N THR A 124 5.78 8.28 2.72
CA THR A 124 4.82 7.87 3.74
C THR A 124 5.48 7.81 5.12
N ASN A 125 4.80 8.28 6.15
CA ASN A 125 5.21 8.10 7.55
C ASN A 125 5.24 6.60 7.90
N ARG A 126 4.25 5.84 7.39
CA ARG A 126 4.22 4.39 7.47
C ARG A 126 5.36 3.76 6.68
N THR A 127 5.93 2.71 7.26
CA THR A 127 7.02 1.90 6.71
C THR A 127 6.66 0.40 6.72
N ASP A 128 5.43 0.05 7.05
CA ASP A 128 4.97 -1.31 7.34
C ASP A 128 4.29 -1.98 6.13
N PHE A 129 4.40 -1.40 4.93
CA PHE A 129 3.80 -2.00 3.74
C PHE A 129 4.54 -3.26 3.31
N GLN A 130 3.97 -4.41 3.63
CA GLN A 130 4.45 -5.73 3.23
C GLN A 130 3.22 -6.61 2.98
N PRO A 131 3.21 -7.45 1.93
CA PRO A 131 2.18 -8.48 1.82
C PRO A 131 2.20 -9.41 3.04
N PRO A 132 1.03 -9.76 3.57
CA PRO A 132 0.95 -10.80 4.57
C PRO A 132 1.44 -12.14 4.01
N ALA A 133 1.91 -13.04 4.88
CA ALA A 133 2.35 -14.37 4.47
C ALA A 133 1.23 -15.12 3.72
N GLY A 134 1.56 -15.72 2.57
CA GLY A 134 0.57 -16.38 1.72
C GLY A 134 -0.40 -15.44 0.99
N GLY A 135 -0.27 -14.13 1.17
CA GLY A 135 -1.12 -13.12 0.56
C GLY A 135 -0.38 -12.27 -0.47
N LYS A 136 -1.03 -11.17 -0.84
CA LYS A 136 -0.58 -10.23 -1.85
C LYS A 136 -0.72 -8.81 -1.34
N LEU A 137 0.17 -7.94 -1.77
CA LEU A 137 0.09 -6.50 -1.60
C LEU A 137 -0.01 -5.88 -3.00
N ARG A 138 -0.85 -4.87 -3.15
CA ARG A 138 -0.86 -4.01 -4.33
C ARG A 138 -0.62 -2.59 -3.88
N VAL A 139 0.39 -1.95 -4.46
CA VAL A 139 0.65 -0.52 -4.28
C VAL A 139 0.41 0.15 -5.62
N GLN A 140 -0.50 1.10 -5.66
CA GLN A 140 -0.93 1.72 -6.91
C GLN A 140 -1.14 3.23 -6.76
N SER A 141 -0.96 3.94 -7.86
CA SER A 141 -1.22 5.37 -7.95
C SER A 141 -1.69 5.73 -9.35
N ARG A 142 -2.63 6.68 -9.43
CA ARG A 142 -3.07 7.27 -10.70
C ARG A 142 -2.34 8.60 -10.90
N ILE A 143 -1.50 8.64 -11.93
CA ILE A 143 -0.49 9.70 -12.12
C ILE A 143 -0.50 10.20 -13.56
N GLN A 144 -0.44 11.52 -13.73
CA GLN A 144 0.02 12.15 -14.97
C GLN A 144 1.47 12.60 -14.77
N MET A 145 2.38 12.10 -15.61
CA MET A 145 3.78 12.55 -15.60
C MET A 145 3.89 14.03 -16.01
N PRO A 146 4.97 14.75 -15.67
CA PRO A 146 5.20 16.12 -16.12
C PRO A 146 4.92 16.28 -17.62
N ASN A 147 3.91 17.08 -17.95
CA ASN A 147 3.47 17.27 -19.33
C ASN A 147 4.41 18.22 -20.09
N VAL A 148 5.62 17.74 -20.34
CA VAL A 148 6.69 18.42 -21.03
C VAL A 148 7.49 17.36 -21.80
N THR A 149 7.85 17.64 -23.05
CA THR A 149 8.55 16.70 -23.93
C THR A 149 9.69 17.39 -24.69
N GLY A 150 10.62 16.60 -25.25
CA GLY A 150 11.69 17.12 -26.10
C GLY A 150 12.72 17.93 -25.33
N ALA A 151 13.28 18.98 -25.94
CA ALA A 151 14.32 19.80 -25.30
C ALA A 151 13.84 20.44 -23.97
N ALA A 152 12.56 20.80 -23.89
CA ALA A 152 11.95 21.38 -22.69
C ALA A 152 11.92 20.41 -21.49
N ALA A 153 12.00 19.10 -21.74
CA ALA A 153 11.89 18.05 -20.72
C ALA A 153 13.23 17.47 -20.28
N ARG A 154 14.34 17.86 -20.91
CA ARG A 154 15.67 17.36 -20.53
C ARG A 154 15.93 17.64 -19.06
N GLY A 155 16.37 16.66 -18.30
CA GLY A 155 16.54 16.84 -16.85
C GLY A 155 15.39 16.28 -16.01
N TYR A 156 14.17 16.16 -16.54
CA TYR A 156 13.04 15.70 -15.73
C TYR A 156 13.16 14.22 -15.41
N TRP A 157 13.04 13.86 -14.12
CA TRP A 157 12.97 12.49 -13.63
C TRP A 157 11.87 12.32 -12.56
N PRO A 158 10.59 12.20 -12.96
CA PRO A 158 9.51 11.81 -12.05
C PRO A 158 9.62 10.35 -11.60
N ALA A 159 9.30 10.09 -10.32
CA ALA A 159 9.28 8.74 -9.77
C ALA A 159 8.13 8.52 -8.75
N PHE A 160 7.61 7.29 -8.75
CA PHE A 160 6.74 6.70 -7.73
C PHE A 160 7.27 5.31 -7.40
N TRP A 161 7.75 5.13 -6.19
CA TRP A 161 8.59 3.99 -5.83
C TRP A 161 8.50 3.67 -4.34
N MET A 162 9.14 2.59 -3.94
CA MET A 162 9.16 2.12 -2.57
C MET A 162 10.56 1.74 -2.15
N LEU A 163 10.89 1.99 -0.89
CA LEU A 163 12.19 1.61 -0.31
C LEU A 163 11.98 0.84 0.99
N GLY A 164 12.81 -0.18 1.19
CA GLY A 164 12.70 -1.04 2.37
C GLY A 164 12.81 -0.23 3.66
N ALA A 165 11.92 -0.51 4.61
CA ALA A 165 11.85 0.18 5.90
C ALA A 165 13.19 0.34 6.63
N PRO A 166 14.10 -0.67 6.63
CA PRO A 166 15.39 -0.54 7.30
C PRO A 166 16.32 0.54 6.71
N TYR A 167 16.00 1.14 5.56
CA TYR A 167 16.77 2.25 5.00
C TYR A 167 16.56 3.54 5.80
N ARG A 168 15.33 3.79 6.29
CA ARG A 168 14.99 5.03 7.00
C ARG A 168 15.78 5.13 8.31
N GLY A 169 16.60 6.18 8.42
CA GLY A 169 17.50 6.39 9.55
C GLY A 169 18.83 5.64 9.47
N ASN A 170 19.01 4.76 8.48
CA ASN A 170 20.28 4.09 8.17
C ASN A 170 21.00 4.79 7.00
N TYR A 171 20.31 4.89 5.87
CA TYR A 171 20.75 5.54 4.62
C TYR A 171 22.02 4.96 3.95
N GLN A 172 22.52 3.81 4.40
CA GLN A 172 23.80 3.22 3.95
C GLN A 172 23.66 1.75 3.49
N ASN A 173 22.46 1.20 3.47
CA ASN A 173 22.16 -0.21 3.17
C ASN A 173 21.43 -0.43 1.84
N TRP A 174 21.48 0.55 0.92
CA TRP A 174 21.10 0.33 -0.47
C TRP A 174 22.23 -0.41 -1.23
N PRO A 175 21.95 -1.35 -2.15
CA PRO A 175 20.63 -1.81 -2.59
C PRO A 175 20.11 -3.03 -1.79
N SER A 176 20.88 -3.54 -0.82
CA SER A 176 20.55 -4.79 -0.14
C SER A 176 19.21 -4.77 0.61
N VAL A 177 18.78 -3.58 1.04
CA VAL A 177 17.49 -3.33 1.70
C VAL A 177 16.26 -3.42 0.77
N GLY A 178 16.47 -3.51 -0.54
CA GLY A 178 15.39 -3.59 -1.52
C GLY A 178 14.75 -2.24 -1.87
N GLU A 179 14.63 -1.98 -3.16
CA GLU A 179 13.94 -0.83 -3.76
C GLU A 179 13.00 -1.35 -4.86
N LEU A 180 11.78 -0.83 -4.93
CA LEU A 180 10.77 -1.20 -5.91
C LEU A 180 10.25 0.05 -6.62
N ASP A 181 10.75 0.29 -7.81
CA ASP A 181 10.36 1.41 -8.66
C ASP A 181 9.13 1.05 -9.46
N ILE A 182 7.99 1.63 -9.10
CA ILE A 182 6.70 1.33 -9.72
C ILE A 182 6.52 2.16 -10.99
N LEU A 183 7.04 3.38 -10.97
CA LEU A 183 7.14 4.29 -12.11
C LEU A 183 8.43 5.07 -11.97
N GLU A 184 9.25 5.01 -13.02
CA GLU A 184 10.23 6.02 -13.36
C GLU A 184 10.04 6.46 -14.81
N ASN A 185 10.39 7.71 -15.08
CA ASN A 185 10.48 8.25 -16.42
C ASN A 185 11.58 9.30 -16.48
N VAL A 186 12.17 9.49 -17.66
CA VAL A 186 13.12 10.57 -17.92
C VAL A 186 12.81 11.27 -19.23
N GLN A 187 13.26 12.51 -19.35
CA GLN A 187 13.25 13.29 -20.61
C GLN A 187 11.86 13.53 -21.23
N GLY A 188 10.78 13.29 -20.49
CA GLY A 188 9.41 13.39 -21.00
C GLY A 188 9.10 12.38 -22.10
N LEU A 189 9.72 11.19 -22.06
CA LEU A 189 9.48 10.11 -23.02
C LEU A 189 8.15 9.44 -22.76
N ASN A 190 7.45 8.98 -23.80
CA ASN A 190 6.27 8.12 -23.63
C ASN A 190 6.66 6.68 -23.28
N THR A 191 7.30 6.52 -22.13
CA THR A 191 7.79 5.24 -21.61
C THR A 191 7.75 5.29 -20.08
N VAL A 192 7.28 4.23 -19.46
CA VAL A 192 7.45 3.97 -18.02
C VAL A 192 8.47 2.87 -17.83
N TRP A 193 9.36 3.05 -16.85
CA TRP A 193 10.24 2.01 -16.33
C TRP A 193 9.73 1.56 -14.97
N ALA A 194 9.87 0.26 -14.70
CA ALA A 194 9.74 -0.30 -13.36
C ALA A 194 10.89 -1.26 -13.09
N THR A 195 11.41 -1.22 -11.88
CA THR A 195 12.68 -1.85 -11.52
C THR A 195 12.63 -2.38 -10.10
N MET A 196 13.33 -3.50 -9.86
CA MET A 196 13.68 -3.92 -8.51
C MET A 196 15.20 -3.80 -8.36
N HIS A 197 15.65 -3.06 -7.34
CA HIS A 197 17.05 -3.04 -6.91
C HIS A 197 17.23 -3.93 -5.67
N CYS A 198 18.32 -4.71 -5.65
CA CYS A 198 18.60 -5.67 -4.60
C CYS A 198 20.07 -6.13 -4.58
N GLY A 199 20.46 -6.81 -3.50
CA GLY A 199 21.78 -7.43 -3.40
C GLY A 199 22.90 -6.41 -3.19
N SER A 200 23.82 -6.29 -4.14
CA SER A 200 25.03 -5.48 -4.02
C SER A 200 25.29 -4.63 -5.26
N SER A 201 25.84 -3.43 -5.07
CA SER A 201 26.22 -2.53 -6.15
C SER A 201 27.73 -2.22 -6.15
N PRO A 202 28.40 -2.11 -7.31
CA PRO A 202 27.86 -2.38 -8.66
C PRO A 202 27.75 -3.88 -8.97
N GLY A 203 26.94 -4.24 -9.97
CA GLY A 203 26.71 -5.60 -10.44
C GLY A 203 25.80 -6.40 -9.49
N GLY A 204 26.35 -7.45 -8.90
CA GLY A 204 25.57 -8.33 -8.02
C GLY A 204 24.44 -9.09 -8.75
N PRO A 205 23.60 -9.80 -7.99
CA PRO A 205 22.53 -10.63 -8.55
C PRO A 205 21.41 -9.84 -9.24
N CYS A 206 21.31 -8.53 -8.95
CA CYS A 206 20.27 -7.66 -9.50
C CYS A 206 20.80 -6.70 -10.60
N ASN A 207 22.05 -6.89 -11.05
CA ASN A 207 22.68 -6.09 -12.11
C ASN A 207 22.69 -4.57 -11.83
N GLU A 208 23.16 -4.21 -10.65
CA GLU A 208 23.22 -2.84 -10.18
C GLU A 208 24.24 -1.98 -10.95
N THR A 209 23.97 -0.71 -11.23
CA THR A 209 22.79 0.07 -10.84
C THR A 209 21.65 0.02 -11.85
N THR A 210 21.64 -0.93 -12.79
CA THR A 210 20.53 -1.08 -13.76
C THR A 210 19.30 -1.69 -13.10
N GLY A 211 19.50 -2.60 -12.14
CA GLY A 211 18.41 -3.32 -11.48
C GLY A 211 17.77 -4.38 -12.38
N LEU A 212 16.80 -5.10 -11.82
CA LEU A 212 15.96 -6.05 -12.55
C LEU A 212 14.74 -5.30 -13.11
N GLY A 213 14.96 -4.56 -14.19
CA GLY A 213 13.98 -3.62 -14.75
C GLY A 213 13.34 -4.03 -16.08
N GLY A 214 12.19 -3.43 -16.36
CA GLY A 214 11.46 -3.52 -17.61
C GLY A 214 10.81 -2.18 -17.97
N SER A 215 10.45 -1.98 -19.24
CA SER A 215 9.80 -0.76 -19.69
C SER A 215 8.76 -0.99 -20.78
N THR A 216 7.80 -0.09 -20.85
CA THR A 216 6.77 -0.08 -21.90
C THR A 216 6.25 1.35 -22.12
N ALA A 217 5.61 1.60 -23.26
CA ALA A 217 4.86 2.82 -23.48
C ALA A 217 3.52 2.79 -22.71
N CYS A 218 3.02 3.95 -22.28
CA CYS A 218 1.69 4.00 -21.67
C CYS A 218 0.59 3.64 -22.70
N PRO A 219 -0.39 2.80 -22.32
CA PRO A 219 -1.51 2.43 -23.19
C PRO A 219 -2.40 3.62 -23.55
N GLY A 220 -2.72 3.79 -24.84
CA GLY A 220 -3.63 4.83 -25.29
C GLY A 220 -2.97 6.21 -25.33
N ALA A 221 -3.26 7.07 -24.34
CA ALA A 221 -2.61 8.37 -24.24
C ALA A 221 -1.12 8.21 -23.86
N THR A 222 -0.29 9.22 -24.18
CA THR A 222 1.08 9.20 -23.68
C THR A 222 1.10 9.42 -22.17
N CYS A 223 2.14 8.91 -21.49
CA CYS A 223 2.29 9.05 -20.04
C CYS A 223 2.21 10.51 -19.53
N GLN A 224 2.57 11.46 -20.40
CA GLN A 224 2.52 12.91 -20.17
C GLN A 224 1.14 13.53 -20.47
N ALA A 225 0.40 12.98 -21.44
CA ALA A 225 -0.82 13.59 -21.96
C ALA A 225 -2.03 13.39 -21.04
N GLY A 226 -1.98 12.43 -20.12
CA GLY A 226 -3.08 12.16 -19.20
C GLY A 226 -2.68 11.29 -18.02
N PHE A 227 -3.67 10.99 -17.19
CA PHE A 227 -3.50 10.07 -16.06
C PHE A 227 -3.47 8.61 -16.53
N HIS A 228 -2.52 7.87 -16.00
CA HIS A 228 -2.42 6.42 -16.08
C HIS A 228 -2.33 5.84 -14.68
N THR A 229 -2.76 4.59 -14.50
CA THR A 229 -2.64 3.89 -13.23
C THR A 229 -1.40 3.00 -13.27
N TYR A 230 -0.45 3.29 -12.39
CA TYR A 230 0.77 2.51 -12.22
C TYR A 230 0.63 1.69 -10.95
N SER A 231 0.91 0.40 -11.04
CA SER A 231 0.77 -0.49 -9.88
C SER A 231 1.84 -1.55 -9.84
N MET A 232 2.23 -1.89 -8.62
CA MET A 232 3.03 -3.07 -8.31
C MET A 232 2.18 -4.05 -7.50
N GLU A 233 2.23 -5.33 -7.84
CA GLU A 233 1.71 -6.41 -7.01
C GLU A 233 2.84 -7.30 -6.53
N TRP A 234 2.96 -7.44 -5.21
CA TRP A 234 3.89 -8.38 -4.58
C TRP A 234 3.09 -9.57 -4.04
N ASP A 235 3.35 -10.73 -4.62
CA ASP A 235 2.61 -11.96 -4.43
C ASP A 235 3.45 -12.99 -3.67
N ARG A 236 3.05 -13.24 -2.42
CA ARG A 236 3.63 -14.28 -1.55
C ARG A 236 2.75 -15.51 -1.42
N SER A 237 1.73 -15.64 -2.29
CA SER A 237 0.74 -16.72 -2.22
C SER A 237 1.18 -18.02 -2.88
N THR A 238 2.33 -18.03 -3.55
CA THR A 238 2.87 -19.20 -4.26
C THR A 238 4.26 -19.58 -3.74
N SER A 239 4.76 -20.75 -4.15
CA SER A 239 6.09 -21.24 -3.74
C SER A 239 7.25 -20.41 -4.27
N VAL A 240 7.04 -19.63 -5.33
CA VAL A 240 8.01 -18.65 -5.84
C VAL A 240 7.34 -17.30 -5.76
N GLU A 241 7.78 -16.46 -4.81
CA GLU A 241 7.24 -15.12 -4.70
C GLU A 241 7.52 -14.30 -5.97
N GLU A 242 6.60 -13.42 -6.32
CA GLU A 242 6.70 -12.57 -7.52
C GLU A 242 6.40 -11.12 -7.18
N ILE A 243 7.09 -10.20 -7.85
CA ILE A 243 6.73 -8.78 -7.90
C ILE A 243 6.43 -8.46 -9.36
N ARG A 244 5.20 -8.01 -9.63
CA ARG A 244 4.67 -7.73 -10.97
C ARG A 244 4.35 -6.25 -11.09
N PHE A 245 4.76 -5.63 -12.20
CA PHE A 245 4.56 -4.21 -12.46
C PHE A 245 3.60 -4.02 -13.63
N TYR A 246 2.68 -3.08 -13.46
CA TYR A 246 1.59 -2.84 -14.40
C TYR A 246 1.43 -1.35 -14.69
N VAL A 247 1.03 -1.07 -15.93
CA VAL A 247 0.46 0.23 -16.33
C VAL A 247 -0.93 -0.02 -16.91
N ASP A 248 -1.93 0.69 -16.39
CA ASP A 248 -3.35 0.55 -16.73
C ASP A 248 -3.86 -0.91 -16.68
N GLY A 249 -3.38 -1.67 -15.68
CA GLY A 249 -3.74 -3.07 -15.47
C GLY A 249 -3.04 -4.06 -16.42
N VAL A 250 -2.16 -3.58 -17.30
CA VAL A 250 -1.34 -4.44 -18.18
C VAL A 250 0.00 -4.72 -17.52
N ASN A 251 0.27 -5.99 -17.19
CA ASN A 251 1.58 -6.42 -16.69
C ASN A 251 2.59 -6.30 -17.81
N TYR A 252 3.69 -5.59 -17.58
CA TYR A 252 4.79 -5.47 -18.54
C TYR A 252 6.14 -5.93 -17.99
N HIS A 253 6.24 -6.20 -16.67
CA HIS A 253 7.48 -6.66 -16.06
C HIS A 253 7.21 -7.52 -14.82
N THR A 254 8.02 -8.54 -14.60
CA THR A 254 7.88 -9.45 -13.46
C THR A 254 9.25 -9.92 -12.95
N VAL A 255 9.50 -9.66 -11.68
CA VAL A 255 10.66 -10.17 -10.94
C VAL A 255 10.21 -11.34 -10.08
N ARG A 256 10.99 -12.42 -10.05
CA ARG A 256 10.66 -13.66 -9.33
C ARG A 256 11.74 -13.95 -8.30
N ALA A 257 11.36 -14.48 -7.14
CA ALA A 257 12.29 -14.78 -6.06
C ALA A 257 13.46 -15.69 -6.47
N ASN A 258 13.22 -16.60 -7.42
CA ASN A 258 14.22 -17.53 -7.93
C ASN A 258 15.16 -16.96 -9.01
N GLN A 259 15.06 -15.66 -9.33
CA GLN A 259 16.08 -14.97 -10.16
C GLN A 259 17.34 -14.66 -9.36
N VAL A 260 17.24 -14.65 -8.02
CA VAL A 260 18.33 -14.38 -7.08
C VAL A 260 18.41 -15.48 -6.03
N ASP A 261 19.48 -15.52 -5.23
CA ASP A 261 19.55 -16.45 -4.10
C ASP A 261 18.57 -16.05 -2.98
N SER A 262 18.22 -17.03 -2.13
CA SER A 262 17.23 -16.83 -1.08
C SER A 262 17.62 -15.76 -0.06
N THR A 263 18.91 -15.55 0.19
CA THR A 263 19.39 -14.53 1.14
C THR A 263 19.22 -13.15 0.54
N THR A 264 19.57 -12.96 -0.73
CA THR A 264 19.34 -11.71 -1.45
C THR A 264 17.84 -11.37 -1.48
N TRP A 265 16.98 -12.33 -1.81
CA TRP A 265 15.54 -12.10 -1.80
C TRP A 265 15.03 -11.73 -0.40
N ALA A 266 15.41 -12.50 0.63
CA ALA A 266 14.96 -12.24 2.00
C ALA A 266 15.44 -10.89 2.54
N ASN A 267 16.69 -10.50 2.26
CA ASN A 267 17.22 -9.20 2.68
C ASN A 267 16.48 -8.03 2.03
N ALA A 268 16.06 -8.18 0.77
CA ALA A 268 15.31 -7.15 0.06
C ALA A 268 13.82 -7.13 0.43
N THR A 269 13.22 -8.25 0.86
CA THR A 269 11.75 -8.39 0.89
C THR A 269 11.18 -8.80 2.25
N ASN A 270 11.98 -9.22 3.23
CA ASN A 270 11.46 -9.67 4.52
C ASN A 270 11.30 -8.53 5.54
N HIS A 271 10.68 -7.44 5.13
CA HIS A 271 10.32 -6.28 5.97
C HIS A 271 9.28 -5.43 5.26
N GLY A 272 8.72 -4.46 5.99
CA GLY A 272 7.89 -3.41 5.41
C GLY A 272 8.67 -2.49 4.48
N TYR A 273 7.91 -1.71 3.72
CA TYR A 273 8.38 -0.66 2.84
C TYR A 273 7.65 0.66 3.14
N PHE A 274 8.27 1.77 2.80
CA PHE A 274 7.61 3.07 2.67
C PHE A 274 7.57 3.50 1.21
N ILE A 275 6.60 4.34 0.87
CA ILE A 275 6.38 4.86 -0.48
C ILE A 275 7.07 6.22 -0.60
N ILE A 276 7.64 6.52 -1.77
CA ILE A 276 8.21 7.80 -2.14
C ILE A 276 7.58 8.32 -3.44
N LEU A 277 7.32 9.63 -3.48
CA LEU A 277 6.96 10.38 -4.67
C LEU A 277 7.92 11.56 -4.83
N ASN A 278 8.52 11.72 -6.01
CA ASN A 278 9.37 12.86 -6.30
C ASN A 278 9.42 13.21 -7.79
N VAL A 279 9.98 14.38 -8.08
CA VAL A 279 10.50 14.71 -9.40
C VAL A 279 11.93 15.22 -9.23
N ALA A 280 12.90 14.37 -9.51
CA ALA A 280 14.30 14.77 -9.55
C ALA A 280 14.60 15.58 -10.82
N MET A 281 15.68 16.35 -10.77
CA MET A 281 16.22 17.12 -11.88
C MET A 281 17.69 16.74 -12.14
N GLY A 282 17.95 16.11 -13.28
CA GLY A 282 19.28 15.61 -13.67
C GLY A 282 19.58 14.25 -13.06
N GLY A 283 20.87 13.94 -12.88
CA GLY A 283 21.33 12.67 -12.31
C GLY A 283 21.54 11.55 -13.34
N GLY A 284 22.07 10.43 -12.85
CA GLY A 284 22.61 9.36 -13.69
C GLY A 284 21.62 8.74 -14.69
N PHE A 285 20.34 8.61 -14.32
CA PHE A 285 19.32 8.11 -15.26
C PHE A 285 19.12 9.11 -16.41
N VAL A 286 18.93 10.38 -16.11
CA VAL A 286 18.82 11.43 -17.12
C VAL A 286 20.07 11.48 -18.03
N ASP A 287 21.27 11.36 -17.45
CA ASP A 287 22.54 11.37 -18.19
C ASP A 287 22.63 10.23 -19.20
N ALA A 288 22.14 9.04 -18.85
CA ALA A 288 22.07 7.90 -19.78
C ALA A 288 21.13 8.15 -20.98
N PHE A 289 20.25 9.15 -20.90
CA PHE A 289 19.27 9.52 -21.94
C PHE A 289 19.48 10.95 -22.48
N GLY A 290 20.75 11.39 -22.51
CA GLY A 290 21.17 12.64 -23.16
C GLY A 290 21.32 13.83 -22.21
N GLY A 291 21.19 13.62 -20.91
CA GLY A 291 21.52 14.60 -19.88
C GLY A 291 20.51 15.72 -19.72
N GLY A 292 20.90 16.69 -18.91
CA GLY A 292 20.10 17.84 -18.51
C GLY A 292 19.96 17.91 -16.99
N PRO A 293 19.29 18.93 -16.45
CA PRO A 293 18.65 20.03 -17.18
C PRO A 293 19.66 20.97 -17.87
N ASP A 294 19.25 21.60 -18.97
CA ASP A 294 20.02 22.60 -19.71
C ASP A 294 19.25 23.93 -19.83
N GLY A 295 19.77 24.89 -20.59
CA GLY A 295 19.13 26.20 -20.77
C GLY A 295 17.78 26.16 -21.51
N ALA A 296 17.45 25.06 -22.18
CA ALA A 296 16.17 24.84 -22.85
C ALA A 296 15.14 24.13 -21.95
N THR A 297 15.56 23.53 -20.83
CA THR A 297 14.66 22.87 -19.89
C THR A 297 13.65 23.87 -19.30
N VAL A 298 12.37 23.54 -19.37
CA VAL A 298 11.27 24.41 -18.93
C VAL A 298 10.77 23.95 -17.56
N PRO A 299 10.93 24.76 -16.48
CA PRO A 299 10.40 24.45 -15.16
C PRO A 299 8.87 24.57 -15.10
N GLY A 300 8.27 24.15 -13.99
CA GLY A 300 6.86 24.42 -13.68
C GLY A 300 5.88 23.34 -14.16
N ASN A 301 6.37 22.29 -14.84
CA ASN A 301 5.57 21.13 -15.26
C ASN A 301 5.54 20.08 -14.13
N PRO A 302 4.39 19.82 -13.50
CA PRO A 302 4.35 18.95 -12.33
C PRO A 302 4.08 17.49 -12.65
N LEU A 303 4.57 16.60 -11.79
CA LEU A 303 3.95 15.30 -11.57
C LEU A 303 2.62 15.53 -10.88
N VAL A 304 1.52 15.08 -11.48
CA VAL A 304 0.17 15.21 -10.92
C VAL A 304 -0.30 13.85 -10.46
N VAL A 305 -0.61 13.73 -9.17
CA VAL A 305 -0.95 12.48 -8.50
C VAL A 305 -2.37 12.60 -7.95
N ASP A 306 -3.26 11.77 -8.45
CA ASP A 306 -4.67 11.72 -8.03
C ASP A 306 -4.81 11.03 -6.68
N TYR A 307 -4.28 9.81 -6.57
CA TYR A 307 -4.27 9.08 -5.29
C TYR A 307 -3.03 8.18 -5.16
N VAL A 308 -2.72 7.80 -3.92
CA VAL A 308 -1.88 6.64 -3.60
C VAL A 308 -2.72 5.66 -2.78
N GLN A 309 -2.77 4.40 -3.20
CA GLN A 309 -3.55 3.36 -2.53
C GLN A 309 -2.70 2.11 -2.32
N VAL A 310 -2.79 1.55 -1.11
CA VAL A 310 -2.22 0.24 -0.77
C VAL A 310 -3.36 -0.69 -0.43
N LEU A 311 -3.40 -1.83 -1.11
CA LEU A 311 -4.36 -2.90 -0.91
C LEU A 311 -3.62 -4.17 -0.51
N GLN A 312 -4.30 -5.03 0.23
CA GLN A 312 -3.85 -6.40 0.47
C GLN A 312 -4.95 -7.39 0.14
N SER A 313 -4.59 -8.55 -0.36
CA SER A 313 -5.51 -9.65 -0.67
C SER A 313 -4.90 -10.94 -0.22
N GLY A 314 -5.69 -11.78 0.45
CA GLY A 314 -5.13 -12.88 1.21
C GLY A 314 -4.33 -12.35 2.41
N GLY A 315 -4.22 -13.17 3.46
CA GLY A 315 -3.59 -12.75 4.72
C GLY A 315 -4.50 -12.04 5.72
N GLY A 316 -5.82 -12.07 5.48
CA GLY A 316 -6.87 -11.81 6.48
C GLY A 316 -7.98 -12.86 6.40
N GLY A 317 -7.67 -14.02 5.83
CA GLY A 317 -8.55 -15.15 5.65
C GLY A 317 -7.65 -16.30 5.27
N THR A 318 -7.64 -17.33 6.09
CA THR A 318 -7.03 -18.59 5.75
C THR A 318 -7.53 -19.08 4.43
N THR A 319 -6.62 -19.25 3.48
CA THR A 319 -6.67 -20.48 2.71
C THR A 319 -6.51 -21.62 3.73
N PRO A 320 -7.49 -22.52 3.91
CA PRO A 320 -7.25 -23.75 4.66
C PRO A 320 -6.01 -24.43 4.06
N GLY A 321 -4.92 -24.58 4.82
CA GLY A 321 -3.76 -25.34 4.34
C GLY A 321 -2.34 -24.79 4.49
N ASN A 322 -2.08 -23.56 4.97
CA ASN A 322 -0.69 -23.07 5.04
C ASN A 322 -0.40 -22.05 6.17
N ARG A 323 -0.76 -22.38 7.42
CA ARG A 323 -0.31 -21.60 8.59
C ARG A 323 1.03 -22.15 9.09
N ASP A 324 2.04 -21.32 9.33
CA ASP A 324 3.27 -21.79 9.99
C ASP A 324 3.02 -21.92 11.50
N ALA A 325 3.21 -23.13 12.04
CA ALA A 325 3.03 -23.44 13.46
C ALA A 325 3.95 -22.61 14.38
N TYR A 326 5.11 -22.18 13.89
CA TYR A 326 6.14 -21.52 14.71
C TYR A 326 5.98 -20.00 14.76
N SER A 327 5.16 -19.45 13.86
CA SER A 327 4.76 -18.04 13.86
C SER A 327 3.55 -17.80 14.78
N ALA A 328 3.33 -16.55 15.20
CA ALA A 328 2.14 -16.20 15.97
C ALA A 328 0.88 -16.32 15.10
N ILE A 329 0.04 -17.30 15.43
CA ILE A 329 -1.28 -17.51 14.84
C ILE A 329 -2.27 -16.64 15.63
N GLN A 330 -2.80 -15.61 14.98
CA GLN A 330 -3.80 -14.71 15.57
C GLN A 330 -5.08 -15.48 15.89
N ALA A 331 -5.64 -15.32 17.08
CA ALA A 331 -6.74 -16.16 17.54
C ALA A 331 -8.06 -15.82 16.82
N GLU A 332 -8.24 -14.56 16.43
CA GLU A 332 -9.37 -14.09 15.61
C GLU A 332 -9.32 -14.59 14.18
N SER A 333 -8.21 -15.20 13.75
CA SER A 333 -8.06 -15.72 12.40
C SER A 333 -8.71 -17.10 12.20
N PHE A 334 -9.55 -17.58 13.11
CA PHE A 334 -10.13 -18.93 13.07
C PHE A 334 -10.89 -19.25 11.77
N ASP A 335 -10.88 -20.52 11.37
CA ASP A 335 -11.60 -21.10 10.23
C ASP A 335 -13.01 -21.59 10.58
N GLY A 336 -13.26 -21.80 11.88
CA GLY A 336 -14.54 -22.25 12.43
C GLY A 336 -14.54 -22.03 13.94
N GLN A 337 -15.69 -21.76 14.53
CA GLN A 337 -15.80 -21.53 15.97
C GLN A 337 -17.18 -21.87 16.51
N SER A 338 -17.26 -21.98 17.83
CA SER A 338 -18.50 -21.87 18.59
C SER A 338 -18.25 -21.15 19.90
N GLY A 339 -19.10 -20.17 20.21
CA GLY A 339 -19.16 -19.50 21.51
C GLY A 339 -18.23 -18.30 21.69
N THR A 340 -17.58 -17.80 20.64
CA THR A 340 -16.69 -16.63 20.76
C THR A 340 -17.11 -15.45 19.89
N PHE A 341 -16.59 -14.26 20.22
CA PHE A 341 -16.62 -13.06 19.40
C PHE A 341 -15.23 -12.43 19.31
N THR A 342 -15.04 -11.52 18.35
CA THR A 342 -13.81 -10.74 18.19
C THR A 342 -13.97 -9.34 18.77
N GLU A 343 -12.95 -8.84 19.46
CA GLU A 343 -12.89 -7.46 19.95
C GLU A 343 -11.51 -6.85 19.73
N THR A 344 -11.43 -5.51 19.75
CA THR A 344 -10.14 -4.80 19.72
C THR A 344 -9.32 -5.16 20.95
N THR A 345 -8.09 -5.64 20.72
CA THR A 345 -7.16 -5.93 21.81
C THR A 345 -6.41 -4.69 22.26
N THR A 346 -6.17 -4.59 23.57
CA THR A 346 -5.24 -3.60 24.14
C THR A 346 -3.84 -4.18 24.38
N ASP A 347 -3.56 -5.39 23.89
CA ASP A 347 -2.22 -5.98 23.98
C ASP A 347 -1.21 -5.19 23.14
N SER A 348 0.07 -5.39 23.43
CA SER A 348 1.15 -4.87 22.59
C SER A 348 1.06 -5.45 21.18
N GLY A 349 1.03 -4.58 20.17
CA GLY A 349 0.85 -4.96 18.77
C GLY A 349 -0.53 -4.59 18.18
N GLY A 350 -1.51 -4.28 19.04
CA GLY A 350 -2.87 -3.96 18.60
C GLY A 350 -3.54 -5.15 17.88
N GLY A 351 -4.55 -4.88 17.05
CA GLY A 351 -5.30 -5.92 16.34
C GLY A 351 -6.61 -6.29 17.04
N GLN A 352 -7.02 -7.55 16.91
CA GLN A 352 -8.17 -8.09 17.63
C GLN A 352 -7.78 -9.29 18.49
N ASN A 353 -8.66 -9.69 19.40
CA ASN A 353 -8.58 -10.95 20.12
C ASN A 353 -9.93 -11.67 20.06
N ILE A 354 -9.95 -12.95 20.40
CA ILE A 354 -11.20 -13.66 20.69
C ILE A 354 -11.50 -13.60 22.19
N GLY A 355 -12.78 -13.53 22.54
CA GLY A 355 -13.21 -13.36 23.92
C GLY A 355 -14.51 -14.09 24.29
N ALA A 356 -14.87 -13.95 25.57
CA ALA A 356 -15.98 -14.64 26.23
C ALA A 356 -15.96 -16.17 26.08
N LEU A 357 -14.77 -16.76 26.23
CA LEU A 357 -14.62 -18.20 26.10
C LEU A 357 -14.92 -18.90 27.43
N ALA A 358 -15.90 -19.79 27.38
CA ALA A 358 -16.42 -20.58 28.48
C ALA A 358 -16.30 -22.09 28.20
N ASN A 359 -16.81 -22.90 29.13
CA ASN A 359 -16.81 -24.35 28.99
C ASN A 359 -17.62 -24.81 27.76
N GLY A 360 -16.98 -25.54 26.85
CA GLY A 360 -17.58 -26.12 25.65
C GLY A 360 -17.31 -25.34 24.36
N ASP A 361 -16.71 -24.15 24.47
CA ASP A 361 -16.34 -23.33 23.32
C ASP A 361 -15.12 -23.89 22.60
N TRP A 362 -14.97 -23.50 21.34
CA TRP A 362 -13.84 -23.93 20.52
C TRP A 362 -13.61 -23.01 19.33
N VAL A 363 -12.37 -23.04 18.84
CA VAL A 363 -11.93 -22.39 17.60
C VAL A 363 -11.03 -23.34 16.80
N GLN A 364 -11.22 -23.39 15.48
CA GLN A 364 -10.48 -24.23 14.52
C GLN A 364 -9.55 -23.37 13.68
N TYR A 365 -8.37 -23.89 13.39
CA TYR A 365 -7.37 -23.32 12.50
C TYR A 365 -6.92 -24.42 11.53
N LYS A 366 -7.30 -24.31 10.27
CA LYS A 366 -7.05 -25.35 9.27
C LYS A 366 -5.62 -25.29 8.72
N GLY A 367 -5.03 -26.45 8.51
CA GLY A 367 -3.75 -26.61 7.81
C GLY A 367 -2.57 -25.88 8.45
N VAL A 368 -2.39 -26.05 9.75
CA VAL A 368 -1.19 -25.62 10.49
C VAL A 368 -0.04 -26.57 10.18
N ASN A 369 1.03 -26.03 9.62
CA ASN A 369 2.23 -26.72 9.19
C ASN A 369 3.31 -26.68 10.28
N PHE A 370 3.59 -27.85 10.85
CA PHE A 370 4.63 -28.13 11.84
C PHE A 370 5.94 -28.63 11.19
N GLY A 371 6.01 -28.72 9.86
CA GLY A 371 7.21 -29.17 9.14
C GLY A 371 7.69 -30.57 9.57
N SER A 372 8.98 -30.86 9.37
CA SER A 372 9.59 -32.14 9.74
C SER A 372 10.21 -32.17 11.13
N SER A 373 10.43 -31.00 11.75
CA SER A 373 11.05 -30.86 13.06
C SER A 373 9.97 -30.84 14.14
N ALA A 374 9.95 -31.82 15.04
CA ALA A 374 8.85 -31.93 15.99
C ALA A 374 8.67 -30.66 16.85
N ALA A 375 7.44 -30.15 16.91
CA ALA A 375 7.01 -29.20 17.94
C ALA A 375 6.75 -29.96 19.26
N ARG A 376 7.18 -29.36 20.38
CA ARG A 376 7.06 -29.91 21.74
C ARG A 376 6.50 -28.90 22.75
N GLN A 377 6.36 -27.66 22.32
CA GLN A 377 5.78 -26.58 23.12
C GLN A 377 4.60 -25.94 22.39
N PHE A 378 3.62 -25.50 23.18
CA PHE A 378 2.52 -24.64 22.79
C PHE A 378 2.56 -23.41 23.70
N SER A 379 2.42 -22.21 23.15
CA SER A 379 2.27 -20.99 23.93
C SER A 379 1.09 -20.18 23.43
N ALA A 380 0.30 -19.62 24.35
CA ALA A 380 -0.78 -18.74 23.99
C ALA A 380 -0.72 -17.44 24.80
N ARG A 381 -1.04 -16.33 24.13
CA ARG A 381 -1.20 -15.01 24.72
C ARG A 381 -2.65 -14.84 25.14
N VAL A 382 -2.87 -14.84 26.44
CA VAL A 382 -4.21 -14.95 27.04
C VAL A 382 -4.44 -13.91 28.14
N ALA A 383 -5.69 -13.54 28.35
CA ALA A 383 -6.13 -12.67 29.42
C ALA A 383 -7.37 -13.25 30.11
N SER A 384 -7.57 -12.93 31.39
CA SER A 384 -8.71 -13.40 32.17
C SER A 384 -9.08 -12.36 33.23
N GLY A 385 -10.32 -11.86 33.14
CA GLY A 385 -10.96 -11.06 34.18
C GLY A 385 -11.89 -11.86 35.07
N ALA A 386 -11.79 -13.21 35.04
CA ALA A 386 -12.74 -14.09 35.69
C ALA A 386 -12.73 -13.94 37.22
N GLY A 387 -13.89 -14.14 37.86
CA GLY A 387 -14.04 -14.04 39.31
C GLY A 387 -13.19 -15.08 40.08
N ASN A 388 -13.08 -14.88 41.39
CA ASN A 388 -12.41 -15.84 42.27
C ASN A 388 -13.07 -17.23 42.14
N ASN A 389 -12.26 -18.28 42.02
CA ASN A 389 -12.66 -19.68 41.78
C ASN A 389 -13.19 -20.00 40.36
N VAL A 390 -13.08 -19.08 39.40
CA VAL A 390 -13.31 -19.39 37.99
C VAL A 390 -11.96 -19.66 37.31
N SER A 391 -11.82 -20.85 36.77
CA SER A 391 -10.65 -21.28 36.01
C SER A 391 -11.05 -22.34 34.99
N GLY A 392 -10.18 -22.60 34.02
CA GLY A 392 -10.40 -23.63 33.02
C GLY A 392 -9.11 -24.02 32.32
N LEU A 393 -9.22 -24.99 31.42
CA LEU A 393 -8.15 -25.47 30.56
C LEU A 393 -8.30 -24.88 29.18
N VAL A 394 -7.18 -24.37 28.64
CA VAL A 394 -7.00 -24.14 27.21
C VAL A 394 -6.27 -25.37 26.67
N GLU A 395 -6.94 -26.13 25.81
CA GLU A 395 -6.46 -27.40 25.28
C GLU A 395 -6.19 -27.28 23.79
N VAL A 396 -5.13 -27.92 23.30
CA VAL A 396 -4.85 -28.05 21.86
C VAL A 396 -5.20 -29.47 21.41
N ARG A 397 -5.96 -29.59 20.32
CA ARG A 397 -6.31 -30.86 19.66
C ARG A 397 -5.98 -30.79 18.18
N LEU A 398 -5.68 -31.94 17.57
CA LEU A 398 -5.36 -32.04 16.14
C LEU A 398 -6.45 -32.82 15.38
N ASP A 399 -6.74 -32.35 14.17
CA ASP A 399 -7.60 -32.90 13.11
C ASP A 399 -9.08 -33.08 13.45
N SER A 400 -9.43 -33.16 14.73
CA SER A 400 -10.80 -33.19 15.22
C SER A 400 -10.91 -32.56 16.61
N ARG A 401 -12.01 -31.84 16.84
CA ARG A 401 -12.41 -31.32 18.15
C ARG A 401 -12.58 -32.41 19.21
N THR A 402 -12.82 -33.66 18.80
CA THR A 402 -13.00 -34.79 19.72
C THR A 402 -11.73 -35.62 19.93
N SER A 403 -10.62 -35.30 19.25
CA SER A 403 -9.32 -35.96 19.46
C SER A 403 -8.81 -35.68 20.87
N THR A 404 -8.08 -36.61 21.49
CA THR A 404 -7.38 -36.37 22.77
C THR A 404 -6.50 -35.12 22.68
N PRO A 405 -6.47 -34.23 23.70
CA PRO A 405 -5.57 -33.09 23.70
C PRO A 405 -4.11 -33.52 23.57
N ILE A 406 -3.37 -32.83 22.70
CA ILE A 406 -1.92 -33.02 22.59
C ILE A 406 -1.16 -32.29 23.71
N GLY A 407 -1.80 -31.30 24.34
CA GLY A 407 -1.36 -30.63 25.55
C GLY A 407 -2.36 -29.56 25.99
N SER A 408 -2.14 -28.98 27.16
CA SER A 408 -3.02 -27.96 27.74
C SER A 408 -2.29 -27.15 28.82
N PHE A 409 -2.85 -25.99 29.16
CA PHE A 409 -2.53 -25.29 30.40
C PHE A 409 -3.81 -24.84 31.11
N ALA A 410 -3.71 -24.67 32.43
CA ALA A 410 -4.77 -24.07 33.23
C ALA A 410 -4.62 -22.54 33.27
N LEU A 411 -5.74 -21.83 33.18
CA LEU A 411 -5.80 -20.38 33.34
C LEU A 411 -6.83 -19.99 34.40
N ALA A 412 -6.45 -19.02 35.22
CA ALA A 412 -7.33 -18.30 36.12
C ALA A 412 -7.12 -16.78 35.89
N ASN A 413 -7.69 -15.95 36.76
CA ASN A 413 -7.62 -14.49 36.66
C ASN A 413 -6.18 -13.97 36.45
N THR A 414 -5.97 -13.17 35.39
CA THR A 414 -4.69 -12.54 35.05
C THR A 414 -4.61 -11.06 35.46
N GLY A 415 -5.69 -10.50 36.00
CA GLY A 415 -5.84 -9.11 36.41
C GLY A 415 -6.81 -8.32 35.53
N GLY A 416 -7.57 -8.95 34.64
CA GLY A 416 -8.53 -8.29 33.74
C GLY A 416 -8.65 -8.95 32.37
N TRP A 417 -9.75 -8.70 31.65
CA TRP A 417 -10.05 -9.26 30.32
C TRP A 417 -9.10 -8.84 29.21
N GLN A 418 -8.30 -7.82 29.47
CA GLN A 418 -7.27 -7.28 28.57
C GLN A 418 -5.89 -7.21 29.26
N SER A 419 -5.73 -7.95 30.36
CA SER A 419 -4.47 -8.06 31.12
C SER A 419 -3.70 -9.29 30.64
N TRP A 420 -2.96 -9.11 29.55
CA TRP A 420 -2.37 -10.19 28.76
C TRP A 420 -1.11 -10.83 29.36
N ARG A 421 -1.04 -12.17 29.31
CA ARG A 421 0.10 -12.99 29.70
C ARG A 421 0.35 -14.07 28.66
N THR A 422 1.60 -14.47 28.48
CA THR A 422 1.94 -15.62 27.61
C THR A 422 2.11 -16.84 28.49
N VAL A 423 1.32 -17.89 28.24
CA VAL A 423 1.32 -19.12 29.05
C VAL A 423 1.80 -20.29 28.18
N PRO A 424 2.91 -20.94 28.56
CA PRO A 424 3.41 -22.11 27.85
C PRO A 424 2.80 -23.42 28.37
N ALA A 425 2.77 -24.44 27.51
CA ALA A 425 2.45 -25.82 27.83
C ALA A 425 3.34 -26.77 27.03
N ASN A 426 3.67 -27.92 27.64
CA ASN A 426 4.27 -29.03 26.89
C ASN A 426 3.19 -29.72 26.07
N ILE A 427 3.56 -30.15 24.86
CA ILE A 427 2.71 -30.96 23.99
C ILE A 427 3.41 -32.27 23.62
N SER A 428 2.62 -33.25 23.18
CA SER A 428 3.15 -34.40 22.45
C SER A 428 3.80 -33.94 21.14
N ASN A 429 4.79 -34.70 20.65
CA ASN A 429 5.56 -34.33 19.46
C ASN A 429 4.65 -34.25 18.23
N VAL A 430 4.64 -33.10 17.54
CA VAL A 430 3.85 -32.89 16.31
C VAL A 430 4.75 -32.52 15.14
N THR A 431 4.50 -33.13 13.99
CA THR A 431 5.13 -32.84 12.69
C THR A 431 4.08 -32.93 11.60
N GLY A 432 4.33 -32.37 10.42
CA GLY A 432 3.42 -32.42 9.28
C GLY A 432 2.39 -31.29 9.33
N THR A 433 1.26 -31.47 8.66
CA THR A 433 0.21 -30.44 8.57
C THR A 433 -1.08 -30.97 9.17
N HIS A 434 -1.66 -30.20 10.10
CA HIS A 434 -2.85 -30.59 10.86
C HIS A 434 -3.87 -29.46 10.94
N ASP A 435 -5.14 -29.79 11.08
CA ASP A 435 -6.12 -28.83 11.58
C ASP A 435 -5.96 -28.72 13.10
N VAL A 436 -5.70 -27.53 13.60
CA VAL A 436 -5.55 -27.27 15.04
C VAL A 436 -6.87 -26.78 15.61
N TYR A 437 -7.28 -27.33 16.74
CA TYR A 437 -8.39 -26.84 17.53
C TYR A 437 -7.88 -26.34 18.88
N LEU A 438 -8.32 -25.15 19.29
CA LEU A 438 -8.32 -24.78 20.71
C LEU A 438 -9.70 -25.11 21.27
N THR A 439 -9.74 -25.88 22.36
CA THR A 439 -10.98 -26.17 23.09
C THR A 439 -10.87 -25.68 24.52
N PHE A 440 -12.00 -25.23 25.06
CA PHE A 440 -12.08 -24.61 26.38
C PHE A 440 -12.92 -25.47 27.31
N THR A 441 -12.32 -25.94 28.40
CA THR A 441 -12.96 -26.84 29.37
C THR A 441 -12.92 -26.22 30.77
N SER A 442 -14.07 -26.12 31.44
CA SER A 442 -14.15 -25.65 32.82
C SER A 442 -15.23 -26.44 33.58
N GLY A 443 -15.04 -26.57 34.90
CA GLY A 443 -16.07 -27.10 35.79
C GLY A 443 -17.23 -26.12 36.04
N GLN A 444 -17.20 -24.92 35.45
CA GLN A 444 -18.18 -23.86 35.64
C GLN A 444 -18.64 -23.28 34.29
N PRO A 445 -19.85 -22.71 34.20
CA PRO A 445 -20.39 -22.16 32.96
C PRO A 445 -19.90 -20.75 32.63
N ALA A 446 -19.19 -20.08 33.54
CA ALA A 446 -18.73 -18.71 33.33
C ALA A 446 -17.52 -18.64 32.40
N ASP A 447 -17.44 -17.57 31.60
CA ASP A 447 -16.28 -17.24 30.78
C ASP A 447 -15.03 -17.14 31.66
N PHE A 448 -13.91 -17.66 31.15
CA PHE A 448 -12.66 -17.69 31.91
C PHE A 448 -11.44 -17.20 31.13
N VAL A 449 -11.51 -17.04 29.81
CA VAL A 449 -10.34 -16.67 29.00
C VAL A 449 -10.69 -15.83 27.75
N ASN A 450 -9.80 -14.90 27.44
CA ASN A 450 -9.62 -14.28 26.14
C ASN A 450 -8.28 -14.75 25.54
N VAL A 451 -8.19 -14.91 24.22
CA VAL A 451 -6.97 -15.34 23.52
C VAL A 451 -6.65 -14.32 22.42
N ASN A 452 -5.42 -13.81 22.41
CA ASN A 452 -4.92 -12.88 21.39
C ASN A 452 -4.26 -13.65 20.25
N TRP A 453 -3.25 -14.46 20.55
CA TRP A 453 -2.56 -15.31 19.58
C TRP A 453 -2.00 -16.55 20.25
N PHE A 454 -1.57 -17.53 19.46
CA PHE A 454 -0.84 -18.70 19.92
C PHE A 454 0.23 -19.14 18.91
N ASN A 455 1.22 -19.90 19.35
CA ASN A 455 2.22 -20.52 18.49
C ASN A 455 2.74 -21.83 19.10
N PHE A 456 3.57 -22.51 18.33
CA PHE A 456 4.26 -23.72 18.73
C PHE A 456 5.78 -23.53 18.71
N GLY A 457 6.49 -24.40 19.42
CA GLY A 457 7.95 -24.36 19.55
C GLY A 457 8.56 -25.75 19.68
N HIS A 458 9.88 -25.85 19.52
CA HIS A 458 10.64 -27.10 19.59
C HIS A 458 10.94 -27.58 21.00
#